data_AF-A0A150ULP1-F1
#
_entry.id   AF-A0A150ULP1-F1
#
_cell.length_a   1.000
_cell.length_b   1.000
_cell.length_c   1.000
_cell.angle_alpha   90.00
_cell.angle_beta   90.00
_cell.angle_gamma   90.00
#
_symmetry.space_group_name_H-M   'P 1'
#
loop_
_entity.id
_entity.type
_entity.pdbx_description
1 polymer ?
#
loop_
_entity_poly.entity_id
_entity_poly.type
_entity_poly.pdbx_seq_one_letter_code
_entity_poly.pdbx_strand_id
1 'polypeptide(L)'
;MAAQAPAEQAFVTLNGDLKKEAWWVIAEFHPFTTEIRGIPANQIRKNWCKATEFRKDLIPKELLFENGTDVMKGADMSFAVEGRFDGSAPKQIAVVGVFQECAGPKGRFMLILDQPDGGKPKVRFVDAVRTNRQFAALSKDKHGKLVLWGCMECDGYSVLKWDRKKSRFGWEPDPLEQ
;
A
#
# COMPACT_ATOMS: atom_id res chain seq x y z
N MET A 1 24.61 32.69 11.73
CA MET A 1 23.23 32.18 11.74
C MET A 1 23.29 30.71 11.39
N ALA A 2 23.04 29.82 12.35
CA ALA A 2 23.03 28.38 12.08
C ALA A 2 21.73 28.05 11.32
N ALA A 3 21.86 27.51 10.11
CA ALA A 3 20.72 26.95 9.39
C ALA A 3 20.19 25.77 10.21
N GLN A 4 18.94 25.87 10.69
CA GLN A 4 18.22 24.75 11.25
C GLN A 4 18.06 23.71 10.14
N ALA A 5 18.55 22.49 10.38
CA ALA A 5 18.24 21.35 9.54
C ALA A 5 16.71 21.22 9.43
N PRO A 6 16.13 20.98 8.24
CA PRO A 6 14.70 20.76 8.12
C PRO A 6 14.31 19.60 9.04
N ALA A 7 13.33 19.84 9.92
CA ALA A 7 12.75 18.78 10.73
C ALA A 7 12.34 17.64 9.80
N GLU A 8 12.80 16.43 10.09
CA GLU A 8 12.48 15.24 9.33
C GLU A 8 10.96 15.07 9.34
N GLN A 9 10.31 15.32 8.20
CA GLN A 9 8.85 15.33 8.11
C GLN A 9 8.35 13.93 8.45
N ALA A 10 7.47 13.83 9.45
CA ALA A 10 6.86 12.57 9.83
C ALA A 10 6.17 11.93 8.61
N PHE A 11 6.30 10.60 8.48
CA PHE A 11 5.68 9.87 7.38
C PHE A 11 4.16 10.03 7.35
N VAL A 12 3.53 10.11 8.52
CA VAL A 12 2.09 10.31 8.67
C VAL A 12 1.82 11.45 9.64
N THR A 13 0.88 12.31 9.25
CA THR A 13 0.29 13.35 10.10
C THR A 13 -1.22 13.17 10.11
N LEU A 14 -1.89 13.69 11.14
CA LEU A 14 -3.35 13.62 11.23
C LEU A 14 -3.92 15.01 11.03
N ASN A 15 -4.95 15.10 10.20
CA ASN A 15 -5.70 16.33 9.96
C ASN A 15 -7.16 16.12 10.40
N GLY A 16 -7.37 16.08 11.71
CA GLY A 16 -8.69 15.82 12.30
C GLY A 16 -8.63 15.47 13.78
N ASP A 17 -9.76 15.01 14.32
CA ASP A 17 -9.91 14.61 15.72
C ASP A 17 -10.07 13.09 15.85
N LEU A 18 -9.07 12.42 16.42
CA LEU A 18 -9.07 10.98 16.68
C LEU A 18 -10.23 10.49 17.56
N LYS A 19 -10.90 11.39 18.30
CA LYS A 19 -12.07 11.03 19.11
C LYS A 19 -13.35 10.89 18.28
N LYS A 20 -13.34 11.39 17.04
CA LYS A 20 -14.53 11.46 16.16
C LYS A 20 -14.35 10.65 14.90
N GLU A 21 -13.12 10.56 14.40
CA GLU A 21 -12.81 9.97 13.11
C GLU A 21 -11.72 8.92 13.26
N ALA A 22 -11.88 7.84 12.51
CA ALA A 22 -10.85 6.82 12.41
C ALA A 22 -9.57 7.40 11.79
N TRP A 23 -8.41 7.07 12.36
CA TRP A 23 -7.14 7.69 11.95
C TRP A 23 -6.83 7.49 10.48
N TRP A 24 -7.22 6.35 9.89
CA TRP A 24 -6.97 6.04 8.46
C TRP A 24 -7.79 6.92 7.50
N VAL A 25 -8.79 7.64 8.01
CA VAL A 25 -9.60 8.61 7.25
C VAL A 25 -8.95 10.00 7.26
N ILE A 26 -8.40 10.41 8.40
CA ILE A 26 -7.80 11.72 8.61
C ILE A 26 -6.27 11.73 8.50
N ALA A 27 -5.67 10.59 8.18
CA ALA A 27 -4.23 10.47 7.95
C ALA A 27 -3.83 11.09 6.62
N GLU A 28 -2.86 11.98 6.68
CA GLU A 28 -2.12 12.47 5.53
C GLU A 28 -0.73 11.83 5.53
N PHE A 29 -0.36 11.23 4.39
CA PHE A 29 0.93 10.57 4.25
C PHE A 29 1.88 11.40 3.39
N HIS A 30 3.15 11.37 3.78
CA HIS A 30 4.23 12.15 3.17
C HIS A 30 5.28 11.20 2.63
N PRO A 31 5.14 10.72 1.37
CA PRO A 31 6.16 9.84 0.78
C PRO A 31 7.50 10.58 0.72
N PHE A 32 8.57 9.87 1.10
CA PHE A 32 9.92 10.43 1.17
C PHE A 32 10.98 9.57 0.47
N THR A 33 10.72 8.27 0.29
CA THR A 33 11.62 7.36 -0.42
C THR A 33 11.49 7.50 -1.94
N THR A 34 12.57 7.20 -2.65
CA THR A 34 12.64 7.26 -4.13
C THR A 34 12.66 5.87 -4.76
N GLU A 35 12.59 4.81 -3.97
CA GLU A 35 12.56 3.43 -4.40
C GLU A 35 11.66 2.58 -3.50
N ILE A 36 11.14 1.50 -4.06
CA ILE A 36 10.40 0.46 -3.34
C ILE A 36 11.14 -0.84 -3.58
N ARG A 37 11.69 -1.41 -2.49
CA ARG A 37 12.42 -2.69 -2.50
C ARG A 37 13.52 -2.73 -3.58
N GLY A 38 14.28 -1.64 -3.70
CA GLY A 38 15.38 -1.49 -4.66
C GLY A 38 14.95 -1.20 -6.11
N ILE A 39 13.65 -0.99 -6.37
CA ILE A 39 13.15 -0.52 -7.67
C ILE A 39 12.91 0.99 -7.58
N PRO A 40 13.60 1.82 -8.38
CA PRO A 40 13.34 3.26 -8.44
C PRO A 40 11.88 3.58 -8.78
N ALA A 41 11.29 4.57 -8.10
CA ALA A 41 9.89 4.95 -8.27
C ALA A 41 9.56 5.29 -9.73
N ASN A 42 10.47 5.98 -10.42
CA ASN A 42 10.33 6.34 -11.84
C ASN A 42 10.38 5.12 -12.80
N GLN A 43 10.93 3.98 -12.37
CA GLN A 43 10.88 2.72 -13.12
C GLN A 43 9.57 1.97 -12.89
N ILE A 44 8.90 2.19 -11.75
CA ILE A 44 7.55 1.67 -11.50
C ILE A 44 6.52 2.47 -12.32
N ARG A 45 6.57 3.80 -12.23
CA ARG A 45 5.78 4.74 -13.05
C ARG A 45 6.62 5.97 -13.36
N LYS A 46 6.76 6.32 -14.65
CA LYS A 46 7.67 7.37 -15.13
C LYS A 46 7.51 8.74 -14.45
N ASN A 47 6.28 9.11 -14.06
CA ASN A 47 5.97 10.40 -13.45
C ASN A 47 6.13 10.44 -11.93
N TRP A 48 6.50 9.32 -11.29
CA TRP A 48 6.70 9.28 -9.84
C TRP A 48 8.08 9.80 -9.46
N CYS A 49 8.10 10.72 -8.49
CA CYS A 49 9.33 11.22 -7.90
C CYS A 49 9.58 10.61 -6.52
N LYS A 50 8.51 10.28 -5.77
CA LYS A 50 8.61 9.60 -4.48
C LYS A 50 7.57 8.49 -4.40
N ALA A 51 7.94 7.40 -3.76
CA ALA A 51 7.03 6.30 -3.47
C ALA A 51 7.52 5.55 -2.23
N THR A 52 6.69 5.51 -1.19
CA THR A 52 7.00 4.89 0.11
C THR A 52 6.01 3.79 0.41
N GLU A 53 6.54 2.58 0.56
CA GLU A 53 5.80 1.40 1.05
C GLU A 53 5.35 1.64 2.50
N PHE A 54 4.11 1.28 2.81
CA PHE A 54 3.64 1.30 4.18
C PHE A 54 4.37 0.24 5.00
N ARG A 55 4.92 0.66 6.14
CA ARG A 55 5.52 -0.24 7.12
C ARG A 55 5.12 0.19 8.52
N LYS A 56 4.97 -0.79 9.42
CA LYS A 56 4.53 -0.53 10.80
C LYS A 56 5.51 0.34 11.60
N ASP A 57 6.80 0.30 11.26
CA ASP A 57 7.83 1.16 11.87
C ASP A 57 7.71 2.65 11.49
N LEU A 58 7.01 2.96 10.39
CA LEU A 58 6.83 4.33 9.91
C LEU A 58 5.55 4.99 10.43
N ILE A 59 4.65 4.22 11.04
CA ILE A 59 3.37 4.70 11.54
C ILE A 59 3.43 4.68 13.08
N PRO A 60 3.00 5.76 13.77
CA PRO A 60 2.94 5.80 15.22
C PRO A 60 2.20 4.58 15.78
N LYS A 61 2.78 3.97 16.81
CA LYS A 61 2.25 2.73 17.40
C LYS A 61 0.84 2.93 17.92
N GLU A 62 0.54 4.12 18.43
CA GLU A 62 -0.76 4.50 18.99
C GLU A 62 -1.88 4.43 17.95
N LEU A 63 -1.55 4.45 16.65
CA LEU A 63 -2.52 4.28 15.57
C LEU A 63 -2.74 2.82 15.16
N LEU A 64 -1.72 1.98 15.35
CA LEU A 64 -1.76 0.57 14.93
C LEU A 64 -2.11 -0.39 16.08
N PHE A 65 -1.94 0.06 17.33
CA PHE A 65 -2.11 -0.75 18.52
C PHE A 65 -3.16 -0.15 19.44
N GLU A 66 -4.20 -0.91 19.74
CA GLU A 66 -5.22 -0.58 20.73
C GLU A 66 -5.03 -1.48 21.95
N ASN A 67 -4.84 -0.89 23.14
CA ASN A 67 -4.58 -1.64 24.38
C ASN A 67 -3.43 -2.66 24.26
N GLY A 68 -2.40 -2.33 23.47
CA GLY A 68 -1.26 -3.21 23.19
C GLY A 68 -1.51 -4.28 22.13
N THR A 69 -2.69 -4.34 21.53
CA THR A 69 -3.07 -5.29 20.47
C THR A 69 -2.96 -4.66 19.10
N ASP A 70 -2.26 -5.34 18.19
CA ASP A 70 -2.13 -4.94 16.79
C ASP A 70 -3.47 -5.09 16.06
N VAL A 71 -4.12 -3.96 15.80
CA VAL A 71 -5.48 -3.90 15.22
C VAL A 71 -5.50 -4.51 13.82
N MET A 72 -4.47 -4.23 13.01
CA MET A 72 -4.36 -4.79 11.67
C MET A 72 -4.24 -6.31 11.70
N LYS A 73 -3.43 -6.84 12.63
CA LYS A 73 -3.30 -8.29 12.80
C LYS A 73 -4.62 -8.93 13.24
N GLY A 74 -5.37 -8.29 14.13
CA GLY A 74 -6.69 -8.75 14.55
C GLY A 74 -7.70 -8.83 13.40
N ALA A 75 -7.58 -7.93 12.42
CA ALA A 75 -8.40 -7.89 11.22
C ALA A 75 -7.85 -8.74 10.04
N ASP A 76 -6.81 -9.54 10.25
CA ASP A 76 -6.08 -10.27 9.20
C ASP A 76 -5.58 -9.37 8.04
N MET A 77 -5.23 -8.13 8.37
CA MET A 77 -4.72 -7.13 7.45
C MET A 77 -3.21 -6.91 7.62
N SER A 78 -2.53 -6.61 6.52
CA SER A 78 -1.11 -6.30 6.48
C SER A 78 -0.80 -5.28 5.39
N PHE A 79 0.29 -4.52 5.52
CA PHE A 79 0.77 -3.66 4.43
C PHE A 79 1.53 -4.42 3.34
N ALA A 80 1.97 -5.64 3.65
CA ALA A 80 2.67 -6.50 2.72
C ALA A 80 2.25 -7.96 2.90
N VAL A 81 2.03 -8.66 1.80
CA VAL A 81 1.61 -10.06 1.79
C VAL A 81 2.43 -10.83 0.75
N GLU A 82 3.00 -11.95 1.16
CA GLU A 82 3.72 -12.87 0.26
C GLU A 82 2.80 -13.98 -0.26
N GLY A 83 3.01 -14.45 -1.47
CA GLY A 83 2.22 -15.53 -2.05
C GLY A 83 2.66 -15.95 -3.45
N ARG A 84 1.82 -16.74 -4.11
CA ARG A 84 1.93 -17.10 -5.54
C ARG A 84 0.63 -16.67 -6.21
N PHE A 85 0.48 -15.38 -6.46
CA PHE A 85 -0.81 -14.80 -6.86
C PHE A 85 -1.15 -15.09 -8.33
N ASP A 86 -0.15 -15.26 -9.19
CA ASP A 86 -0.34 -15.66 -10.60
C ASP A 86 -0.03 -17.15 -10.87
N GLY A 87 0.33 -17.91 -9.83
CA GLY A 87 0.70 -19.33 -9.94
C GLY A 87 2.10 -19.57 -10.54
N SER A 88 2.92 -18.54 -10.70
CA SER A 88 4.30 -18.68 -11.17
C SER A 88 5.23 -19.34 -10.13
N ALA A 89 6.40 -19.79 -10.60
CA ALA A 89 7.42 -20.44 -9.79
C ALA A 89 8.16 -19.51 -8.80
N PRO A 90 8.44 -18.24 -9.12
CA PRO A 90 8.93 -17.28 -8.12
C PRO A 90 7.87 -17.00 -7.04
N LYS A 91 8.30 -16.71 -5.82
CA LYS A 91 7.41 -16.09 -4.83
C LYS A 91 7.11 -14.65 -5.26
N GLN A 92 5.93 -14.18 -4.92
CA GLN A 92 5.50 -12.83 -5.16
C GLN A 92 5.24 -12.11 -3.84
N ILE A 93 5.52 -10.82 -3.80
CA ILE A 93 5.14 -9.93 -2.70
C ILE A 93 4.21 -8.86 -3.25
N ALA A 94 3.06 -8.73 -2.61
CA ALA A 94 2.18 -7.60 -2.77
C ALA A 94 2.45 -6.60 -1.65
N VAL A 95 2.56 -5.32 -2.00
CA VAL A 95 2.78 -4.22 -1.07
C VAL A 95 1.87 -3.06 -1.39
N VAL A 96 1.52 -2.28 -0.37
CA VAL A 96 0.79 -1.03 -0.52
C VAL A 96 1.59 0.14 0.03
N GLY A 97 1.28 1.34 -0.43
CA GLY A 97 1.95 2.55 0.03
C GLY A 97 1.42 3.79 -0.65
N VAL A 98 2.18 4.88 -0.54
CA VAL A 98 1.86 6.18 -1.12
C VAL A 98 2.90 6.66 -2.11
N PHE A 99 2.43 7.38 -3.13
CA PHE A 99 3.30 7.99 -4.12
C PHE A 99 3.07 9.49 -4.20
N GLN A 100 4.07 10.19 -4.69
CA GLN A 100 3.99 11.57 -5.14
C GLN A 100 4.60 11.67 -6.53
N GLU A 101 3.81 12.22 -7.45
CA GLU A 101 4.26 12.58 -8.78
C GLU A 101 5.21 13.77 -8.73
N CYS A 102 6.10 13.86 -9.71
CA CYS A 102 7.01 14.99 -9.83
C CYS A 102 6.29 16.34 -9.95
N ALA A 103 5.07 16.35 -10.50
CA ALA A 103 4.23 17.54 -10.61
C ALA A 103 3.51 17.91 -9.29
N GLY A 104 3.62 17.09 -8.24
CA GLY A 104 2.99 17.34 -6.93
C GLY A 104 1.82 16.42 -6.55
N PRO A 105 0.95 15.94 -7.45
CA PRO A 105 -0.16 15.07 -7.07
C PRO A 105 0.29 13.85 -6.27
N LYS A 106 -0.46 13.51 -5.23
CA LYS A 106 -0.22 12.36 -4.37
C LYS A 106 -1.34 11.33 -4.48
N GLY A 107 -1.08 10.12 -4.04
CA GLY A 107 -2.05 9.05 -4.01
C GLY A 107 -1.53 7.80 -3.34
N ARG A 108 -2.29 6.72 -3.47
CA ARG A 108 -1.91 5.39 -2.98
C ARG A 108 -1.64 4.44 -4.13
N PHE A 109 -0.82 3.43 -3.88
CA PHE A 109 -0.55 2.38 -4.83
C PHE A 109 -0.68 1.00 -4.20
N MET A 110 -0.88 0.01 -5.08
CA MET A 110 -0.68 -1.39 -4.82
C MET A 110 0.29 -1.94 -5.87
N LEU A 111 1.31 -2.65 -5.41
CA LEU A 111 2.40 -3.17 -6.24
C LEU A 111 2.56 -4.66 -5.98
N ILE A 112 2.62 -5.47 -7.05
CA ILE A 112 3.02 -6.88 -6.96
C ILE A 112 4.37 -7.02 -7.62
N LEU A 113 5.30 -7.62 -6.91
CA LEU A 113 6.65 -7.91 -7.37
C LEU A 113 6.90 -9.41 -7.40
N ASP A 114 7.55 -9.89 -8.45
CA ASP A 114 8.26 -11.17 -8.37
C ASP A 114 9.51 -10.99 -7.49
N GLN A 115 9.72 -11.93 -6.59
CA GLN A 115 10.96 -12.10 -5.82
C GLN A 115 11.65 -13.39 -6.26
N PRO A 116 12.48 -13.34 -7.33
CA PRO A 116 13.34 -14.46 -7.69
C PRO A 116 14.45 -14.64 -6.64
N ASP A 117 14.79 -15.89 -6.32
CA ASP A 117 15.89 -16.20 -5.39
C ASP A 117 17.21 -15.57 -5.88
N GLY A 118 17.79 -14.67 -5.08
CA GLY A 118 19.03 -13.97 -5.40
C GLY A 118 18.96 -12.98 -6.57
N GLY A 119 17.78 -12.71 -7.12
CA GLY A 119 17.59 -11.81 -8.26
C GLY A 119 16.98 -10.46 -7.89
N LYS A 120 17.02 -9.51 -8.83
CA LYS A 120 16.36 -8.21 -8.65
C LYS A 120 14.84 -8.39 -8.71
N PRO A 121 14.06 -7.75 -7.80
CA PRO A 121 12.62 -7.77 -7.87
C PRO A 121 12.11 -7.21 -9.21
N LYS A 122 11.02 -7.77 -9.74
CA LYS A 122 10.42 -7.33 -11.00
C LYS A 122 8.96 -6.95 -10.79
N VAL A 123 8.56 -5.80 -11.33
CA VAL A 123 7.16 -5.36 -11.27
C VAL A 123 6.29 -6.28 -12.12
N ARG A 124 5.23 -6.83 -11.51
CA ARG A 124 4.21 -7.67 -12.14
C ARG A 124 2.88 -6.97 -12.28
N PHE A 125 2.57 -6.11 -11.33
CA PHE A 125 1.36 -5.32 -11.32
C PHE A 125 1.59 -4.03 -10.57
N VAL A 126 1.01 -2.95 -11.07
CA VAL A 126 0.94 -1.67 -10.36
C VAL A 126 -0.42 -1.04 -10.62
N ASP A 127 -1.20 -0.91 -9.56
CA ASP A 127 -2.38 -0.06 -9.51
C ASP A 127 -2.07 1.19 -8.68
N ALA A 128 -2.54 2.34 -9.14
CA ALA A 128 -2.24 3.61 -8.52
C ALA A 128 -3.40 4.58 -8.71
N VAL A 129 -3.87 5.14 -7.60
CA VAL A 129 -5.02 6.04 -7.56
C VAL A 129 -4.60 7.35 -6.91
N ARG A 130 -4.82 8.46 -7.60
CA ARG A 130 -4.71 9.80 -7.01
C ARG A 130 -5.89 9.99 -6.07
N THR A 131 -5.60 10.22 -4.80
CA THR A 131 -6.62 10.32 -3.75
C THR A 131 -6.03 10.95 -2.51
N ASN A 132 -6.88 11.66 -1.76
CA ASN A 132 -6.55 12.15 -0.42
C ASN A 132 -6.78 11.05 0.65
N ARG A 133 -7.58 10.02 0.35
CA ARG A 133 -7.77 8.84 1.21
C ARG A 133 -6.75 7.78 0.84
N GLN A 134 -5.57 7.90 1.43
CA GLN A 134 -4.38 7.19 0.99
C GLN A 134 -4.12 5.87 1.71
N PHE A 135 -4.79 5.63 2.84
CA PHE A 135 -4.68 4.36 3.54
C PHE A 135 -5.02 3.19 2.61
N ALA A 136 -4.27 2.11 2.77
CA ALA A 136 -4.57 0.84 2.17
C ALA A 136 -4.00 -0.29 3.01
N ALA A 137 -4.65 -1.44 2.98
CA ALA A 137 -4.12 -2.67 3.54
C ALA A 137 -4.43 -3.84 2.63
N LEU A 138 -3.75 -4.96 2.86
CA LEU A 138 -3.87 -6.19 2.10
C LEU A 138 -4.29 -7.33 3.02
N SER A 139 -5.15 -8.21 2.53
CA SER A 139 -5.37 -9.53 3.11
C SER A 139 -5.47 -10.59 2.01
N LYS A 140 -5.68 -11.85 2.40
CA LYS A 140 -6.03 -12.92 1.49
C LYS A 140 -7.45 -13.39 1.78
N ASP A 141 -8.22 -13.64 0.73
CA ASP A 141 -9.48 -14.35 0.91
C ASP A 141 -9.24 -15.86 1.17
N LYS A 142 -10.32 -16.59 1.46
CA LYS A 142 -10.31 -18.05 1.68
C LYS A 142 -9.77 -18.86 0.49
N HIS A 143 -9.68 -18.27 -0.69
CA HIS A 143 -9.16 -18.89 -1.91
C HIS A 143 -7.73 -18.41 -2.25
N GLY A 144 -7.10 -17.62 -1.36
CA GLY A 144 -5.77 -17.08 -1.56
C GLY A 144 -5.71 -15.92 -2.56
N LYS A 145 -6.85 -15.36 -2.97
CA LYS A 145 -6.90 -14.14 -3.77
C LYS A 145 -6.51 -12.95 -2.91
N LEU A 146 -5.95 -11.94 -3.55
CA LEU A 146 -5.44 -10.76 -2.88
C LEU A 146 -6.56 -9.74 -2.73
N VAL A 147 -6.80 -9.27 -1.51
CA VAL A 147 -7.84 -8.29 -1.20
C VAL A 147 -7.16 -6.98 -0.84
N LEU A 148 -7.56 -5.89 -1.50
CA LEU A 148 -7.14 -4.53 -1.18
C LEU A 148 -8.24 -3.84 -0.37
N TRP A 149 -7.90 -3.42 0.84
CA TRP A 149 -8.78 -2.70 1.76
C TRP A 149 -8.51 -1.20 1.69
N GLY A 150 -9.56 -0.40 1.54
CA GLY A 150 -9.46 1.07 1.62
C GLY A 150 -9.67 1.65 3.03
N CYS A 151 -10.04 0.79 3.99
CA CYS A 151 -10.42 1.11 5.36
C CYS A 151 -10.18 -0.12 6.24
N MET A 152 -10.05 0.05 7.56
CA MET A 152 -9.93 -1.11 8.46
C MET A 152 -11.28 -1.65 8.95
N GLU A 153 -12.32 -0.84 8.94
CA GLU A 153 -13.64 -1.15 9.53
C GLU A 153 -14.78 -0.85 8.56
N CYS A 154 -14.65 -1.21 7.29
CA CYS A 154 -15.73 -1.06 6.33
C CYS A 154 -15.71 -2.15 5.25
N ASP A 155 -16.84 -2.35 4.57
CA ASP A 155 -16.97 -3.29 3.45
C ASP A 155 -16.35 -2.77 2.14
N GLY A 156 -15.58 -1.67 2.21
CA GLY A 156 -14.90 -1.05 1.07
C GLY A 156 -13.59 -1.75 0.72
N TYR A 157 -13.70 -2.88 0.03
CA TYR A 157 -12.56 -3.64 -0.48
C TYR A 157 -12.67 -3.93 -1.99
N SER A 158 -11.54 -4.31 -2.58
CA SER A 158 -11.48 -4.76 -3.97
C SER A 158 -10.66 -6.04 -4.04
N VAL A 159 -11.12 -7.01 -4.84
CA VAL A 159 -10.44 -8.30 -4.98
C VAL A 159 -9.64 -8.31 -6.27
N LEU A 160 -8.35 -8.58 -6.17
CA LEU A 160 -7.46 -8.73 -7.32
C LEU A 160 -7.23 -10.19 -7.64
N LYS A 161 -7.41 -10.56 -8.91
CA LYS A 161 -7.23 -11.93 -9.41
C LYS A 161 -6.35 -11.98 -10.65
N TRP A 162 -5.62 -13.08 -10.79
CA TRP A 162 -4.94 -13.41 -12.04
C TRP A 162 -5.92 -13.96 -13.09
N ASP A 163 -6.06 -13.26 -14.21
CA ASP A 163 -6.74 -13.75 -15.41
C ASP A 163 -5.75 -14.58 -16.23
N ARG A 164 -5.89 -15.91 -16.16
CA ARG A 164 -5.05 -16.86 -16.91
C ARG A 164 -5.19 -16.73 -18.43
N LYS A 165 -6.35 -16.30 -18.94
CA LYS A 165 -6.57 -16.16 -20.38
C LYS A 165 -5.86 -14.93 -20.93
N LYS A 166 -5.84 -13.85 -20.14
CA LYS A 166 -5.20 -12.58 -20.51
C LYS A 166 -3.77 -12.44 -19.99
N SER A 167 -3.29 -13.43 -19.23
CA SER A 167 -1.98 -13.43 -18.56
C SER A 167 -1.70 -12.10 -17.84
N ARG A 168 -2.69 -11.62 -17.06
CA ARG A 168 -2.58 -10.36 -16.31
C ARG A 168 -3.45 -10.37 -15.07
N PHE A 169 -3.09 -9.55 -14.09
CA PHE A 169 -3.97 -9.25 -12.97
C PHE A 169 -5.14 -8.36 -13.41
N GLY A 170 -6.30 -8.56 -12.80
CA GLY A 170 -7.49 -7.76 -12.98
C GLY A 170 -8.34 -7.73 -11.71
N TRP A 171 -8.96 -6.57 -11.47
CA TRP A 171 -9.93 -6.39 -10.40
C TRP A 171 -11.19 -7.20 -10.71
N GLU A 172 -11.72 -7.92 -9.73
CA GLU A 172 -13.05 -8.51 -9.85
C GLU A 172 -14.09 -7.38 -9.80
N PRO A 173 -15.15 -7.43 -10.64
CA PRO A 173 -16.25 -6.48 -10.55
C PRO A 173 -16.86 -6.52 -9.14
N ASP A 174 -17.29 -5.38 -8.62
CA ASP A 174 -18.04 -5.33 -7.38
C ASP A 174 -19.33 -6.17 -7.55
N PRO A 175 -19.63 -7.13 -6.65
CA PRO A 175 -20.88 -7.87 -6.68
C PRO A 175 -22.14 -6.98 -6.68
N LEU A 176 -22.04 -5.74 -6.18
CA LEU A 176 -23.15 -4.77 -6.10
C LEU A 176 -23.32 -3.90 -7.36
N GLU A 177 -22.42 -4.01 -8.34
CA GLU A 177 -22.51 -3.30 -9.63
C GLU A 177 -23.03 -4.19 -10.78
N GLN A 178 -23.74 -5.29 -10.47
CA GLN A 178 -24.38 -6.18 -11.46
C GLN A 178 -25.90 -6.08 -11.45
#